data_AF-A0A9E4EF37-F1
#
_entry.id   AF-A0A9E4EF37-F1
#
_cell.length_a   1.000
_cell.length_b   1.000
_cell.length_c   1.000
_cell.angle_alpha   90.00
_cell.angle_beta   90.00
_cell.angle_gamma   90.00
#
_symmetry.space_group_name_H-M   'P 1'
#
loop_
_entity.id
_entity.type
_entity.pdbx_description
1 polymer ?
#
loop_
_entity_poly.entity_id
_entity_poly.type
_entity_poly.pdbx_seq_one_letter_code
_entity_poly.pdbx_strand_id
1 'polypeptide(L)'
;MTRKNVVKMLTLLITLGFATLFGFQANSQTVNSFIESIEARGPAPDTTPEEYTGPRTVKGLMNAFDTAYNQRYSKARVIALCEDGVVYSSELAISGEIDARHSRVEWLQMLLQRGITIENFNDYRVYLSKRHTLAFLEDNPDLQKIGFLGMPLTDDQAAYKVAYIDKLVAKQIERLKKKVEDTKKRIGRVKKKVERAKEQSHSQQFEYVKQLEEARKQLKRAQETLERFQKPTSPSQQPNRNMRKRSPYPPL
;
A
#
# COMPACT_ATOMS: atom_id res chain seq x y z
N MET A 1 -34.99 -36.88 -71.79
CA MET A 1 -35.26 -36.73 -70.34
C MET A 1 -34.88 -38.05 -69.69
N THR A 2 -34.07 -38.22 -68.64
CA THR A 2 -33.68 -37.39 -67.50
C THR A 2 -32.57 -38.17 -66.77
N ARG A 3 -31.30 -37.79 -66.95
CA ARG A 3 -30.19 -38.29 -66.10
C ARG A 3 -29.18 -37.19 -65.72
N LYS A 4 -29.46 -35.93 -66.07
CA LYS A 4 -28.59 -34.77 -65.79
C LYS A 4 -29.06 -33.88 -64.64
N ASN A 5 -30.21 -34.18 -64.02
CA ASN A 5 -30.79 -33.33 -62.96
C ASN A 5 -30.62 -33.89 -61.54
N VAL A 6 -30.12 -35.12 -61.36
CA VAL A 6 -29.92 -35.69 -60.02
C VAL A 6 -28.58 -35.26 -59.41
N VAL A 7 -27.56 -34.99 -60.23
CA VAL A 7 -26.24 -34.56 -59.75
C VAL A 7 -26.27 -33.12 -59.22
N LYS A 8 -27.13 -32.24 -59.75
CA LYS A 8 -27.24 -30.84 -59.30
C LYS A 8 -28.06 -30.64 -58.01
N MET A 9 -28.89 -31.61 -57.63
CA MET A 9 -29.63 -31.57 -56.36
C MET A 9 -28.81 -32.07 -55.17
N LEU A 10 -27.80 -32.92 -55.41
CA LEU A 10 -26.90 -33.40 -54.35
C LEU A 10 -25.75 -32.42 -54.04
N THR A 11 -25.45 -31.48 -54.95
CA THR A 11 -24.46 -30.43 -54.69
C THR A 11 -25.03 -29.25 -53.88
N LEU A 12 -26.36 -29.07 -53.86
CA LEU A 12 -27.00 -27.99 -53.11
C LEU A 12 -27.28 -28.31 -51.64
N LEU A 13 -27.15 -29.58 -51.24
CA LEU A 13 -27.29 -30.04 -49.84
C LEU A 13 -25.94 -30.24 -49.12
N ILE A 14 -24.83 -29.88 -49.77
CA ILE A 14 -23.50 -29.78 -49.12
C ILE A 14 -23.16 -28.30 -48.81
N THR A 15 -23.89 -27.34 -49.37
CA THR A 15 -23.72 -25.91 -49.10
C THR A 15 -24.66 -25.35 -48.02
N LEU A 16 -25.48 -26.19 -47.38
CA LEU A 16 -26.37 -25.80 -46.29
C LEU A 16 -26.25 -26.73 -45.06
N GLY A 17 -25.02 -27.21 -44.80
CA GLY A 17 -24.69 -28.13 -43.71
C GLY A 17 -23.32 -27.90 -43.07
N PHE A 18 -22.79 -26.67 -43.18
CA PHE A 18 -21.62 -26.20 -42.42
C PHE A 18 -21.87 -24.82 -41.78
N ALA A 19 -23.13 -24.49 -41.54
CA ALA A 19 -23.48 -23.56 -40.48
C ALA A 19 -23.64 -24.39 -39.20
N THR A 20 -23.01 -23.94 -38.11
CA THR A 20 -23.08 -24.49 -36.74
C THR A 20 -22.36 -25.82 -36.48
N LEU A 21 -21.02 -25.83 -36.55
CA LEU A 21 -20.19 -26.72 -35.70
C LEU A 21 -18.68 -26.38 -35.69
N PHE A 22 -18.28 -25.17 -36.07
CA PHE A 22 -17.29 -24.48 -35.24
C PHE A 22 -18.09 -23.81 -34.15
N GLY A 23 -18.24 -24.51 -33.04
CA GLY A 23 -18.28 -23.78 -31.79
C GLY A 23 -17.06 -22.88 -31.83
N PHE A 24 -17.27 -21.57 -32.01
CA PHE A 24 -16.60 -20.63 -31.15
C PHE A 24 -17.01 -21.05 -29.74
N GLN A 25 -16.36 -22.10 -29.24
CA GLN A 25 -15.98 -22.11 -27.87
C GLN A 25 -15.13 -20.86 -27.78
N ALA A 26 -15.79 -19.74 -27.47
CA ALA A 26 -15.15 -18.64 -26.80
C ALA A 26 -14.57 -19.33 -25.58
N ASN A 27 -13.35 -19.85 -25.73
CA ASN A 27 -12.46 -20.02 -24.60
C ASN A 27 -12.47 -18.61 -24.04
N SER A 28 -13.26 -18.42 -23.00
CA SER A 28 -13.29 -17.22 -22.18
C SER A 28 -11.96 -17.23 -21.44
N GLN A 29 -10.88 -17.05 -22.20
CA GLN A 29 -9.56 -16.80 -21.67
C GLN A 29 -9.69 -15.46 -20.97
N THR A 30 -9.98 -15.55 -19.69
CA THR A 30 -10.07 -14.40 -18.82
C THR A 30 -8.63 -13.97 -18.59
N VAL A 31 -8.27 -12.81 -19.13
CA VAL A 31 -6.97 -12.22 -18.84
C VAL A 31 -6.99 -11.78 -17.38
N ASN A 32 -6.24 -12.49 -16.56
CA ASN A 32 -6.27 -12.32 -15.11
C ASN A 32 -5.32 -11.22 -14.63
N SER A 33 -4.24 -10.95 -15.37
CA SER A 33 -3.31 -9.89 -14.99
C SER A 33 -2.43 -9.40 -16.13
N PHE A 34 -1.85 -8.23 -15.91
CA PHE A 34 -0.81 -7.65 -16.76
C PHE A 34 0.48 -7.52 -15.99
N ILE A 35 1.57 -7.92 -16.63
CA ILE A 35 2.91 -7.60 -16.18
C ILE A 35 3.46 -6.56 -17.15
N GLU A 36 3.71 -5.38 -16.61
CA GLU A 36 4.44 -4.33 -17.30
C GLU A 36 5.87 -4.32 -16.75
N SER A 37 6.84 -4.53 -17.64
CA SER A 37 8.26 -4.34 -17.34
C SER A 37 8.81 -3.25 -18.24
N ILE A 38 9.56 -2.32 -17.65
CA ILE A 38 10.25 -1.26 -18.39
C ILE A 38 11.72 -1.62 -18.35
N GLU A 39 12.32 -1.77 -19.53
CA GLU A 39 13.75 -2.07 -19.65
C GLU A 39 14.55 -0.83 -19.25
N ALA A 40 15.41 -1.00 -18.23
CA ALA A 40 16.28 0.05 -17.75
C ALA A 40 17.64 -0.02 -18.48
N ARG A 41 18.03 1.05 -19.17
CA ARG A 41 19.32 1.16 -19.87
C ARG A 41 20.53 1.34 -18.94
N GLY A 42 20.32 1.71 -17.68
CA GLY A 42 21.41 1.95 -16.75
C GLY A 42 20.97 2.78 -15.53
N PRO A 43 21.92 3.08 -14.62
CA PRO A 43 21.64 3.93 -13.48
C PRO A 43 21.23 5.33 -13.92
N ALA A 44 20.35 5.90 -13.13
CA ALA A 44 19.94 7.28 -13.16
C ALA A 44 21.09 8.29 -13.22
N PRO A 45 20.93 9.46 -13.86
CA PRO A 45 21.59 10.63 -13.32
C PRO A 45 21.05 10.90 -11.91
N ASP A 46 21.95 11.14 -10.96
CA ASP A 46 21.65 11.42 -9.54
C ASP A 46 20.96 12.79 -9.34
N THR A 47 20.55 13.43 -10.44
CA THR A 47 19.99 14.77 -10.46
C THR A 47 18.45 14.77 -10.38
N THR A 48 17.80 13.60 -10.32
CA THR A 48 16.35 13.56 -10.12
C THR A 48 16.04 13.84 -8.66
N PRO A 49 15.20 14.83 -8.34
CA PRO A 49 14.84 15.11 -6.96
C PRO A 49 14.09 13.91 -6.37
N GLU A 50 14.38 13.59 -5.10
CA GLU A 50 13.64 12.58 -4.34
C GLU A 50 12.16 12.97 -4.19
N GLU A 51 11.91 14.26 -3.98
CA GLU A 51 10.58 14.86 -3.91
C GLU A 51 10.51 16.12 -4.77
N TYR A 52 9.48 16.22 -5.59
CA TYR A 52 9.24 17.33 -6.49
C TYR A 52 8.36 18.40 -5.84
N THR A 53 9.00 19.52 -5.52
CA THR A 53 8.37 20.70 -4.93
C THR A 53 8.11 21.82 -5.94
N GLY A 54 8.42 21.59 -7.22
CA GLY A 54 8.26 22.57 -8.29
C GLY A 54 6.81 22.79 -8.74
N PRO A 55 6.59 23.67 -9.75
CA PRO A 55 5.26 23.94 -10.28
C PRO A 55 4.58 22.67 -10.80
N ARG A 56 3.33 22.43 -10.37
CA ARG A 56 2.50 21.29 -10.82
C ARG A 56 1.87 21.55 -12.20
N THR A 57 2.73 21.80 -13.18
CA THR A 57 2.37 22.01 -14.58
C THR A 57 3.04 20.95 -15.44
N VAL A 58 2.49 20.66 -16.62
CA VAL A 58 3.09 19.73 -17.58
C VAL A 58 4.55 20.10 -17.86
N LYS A 59 4.80 21.39 -18.15
CA LYS A 59 6.15 21.91 -18.41
C LYS A 59 7.10 21.70 -17.21
N GLY A 60 6.64 21.97 -15.99
CA GLY A 60 7.44 21.79 -14.78
C GLY A 60 7.87 20.34 -14.58
N LEU A 61 6.92 19.41 -14.72
CA LEU A 61 7.18 17.96 -14.59
C LEU A 61 8.10 17.43 -15.69
N MET A 62 7.87 17.83 -16.94
CA MET A 62 8.73 17.45 -18.07
C MET A 62 10.16 17.96 -17.86
N ASN A 63 10.33 19.23 -17.51
CA ASN A 63 11.65 19.81 -17.23
C ASN A 63 12.38 19.08 -16.09
N ALA A 64 11.66 18.65 -15.05
CA ALA A 64 12.24 17.96 -13.91
C ALA A 64 12.66 16.52 -14.23
N PHE A 65 11.90 15.81 -15.09
CA PHE A 65 11.99 14.35 -15.18
C PHE A 65 12.26 13.77 -16.56
N ASP A 66 11.99 14.47 -17.67
CA ASP A 66 12.08 13.87 -19.02
C ASP A 66 13.50 13.41 -19.36
N THR A 67 14.53 14.19 -19.02
CA THR A 67 15.92 13.83 -19.28
C THR A 67 16.26 12.49 -18.62
N ALA A 68 15.94 12.35 -17.33
CA ALA A 68 16.18 11.11 -16.60
C ALA A 68 15.31 9.96 -17.11
N TYR A 69 14.05 10.23 -17.47
CA TYR A 69 13.15 9.22 -18.02
C TYR A 69 13.66 8.66 -19.36
N ASN A 70 14.06 9.54 -20.29
CA ASN A 70 14.58 9.17 -21.61
C ASN A 70 15.93 8.45 -21.56
N GLN A 71 16.78 8.82 -20.61
CA GLN A 71 18.06 8.15 -20.43
C GLN A 71 17.88 6.76 -19.83
N ARG A 72 17.03 6.64 -18.79
CA ARG A 72 16.84 5.38 -18.07
C ARG A 72 16.03 4.37 -18.85
N TYR A 73 15.09 4.79 -19.68
CA TYR A 73 14.12 3.88 -20.30
C TYR A 73 14.13 3.96 -21.80
N SER A 74 14.23 2.80 -22.44
CA SER A 74 14.29 2.67 -23.89
C SER A 74 13.12 1.94 -24.50
N LYS A 75 12.69 0.91 -23.78
CA LYS A 75 11.68 -0.02 -24.24
C LYS A 75 10.79 -0.40 -23.07
N ALA A 76 9.53 -0.62 -23.39
CA ALA A 76 8.58 -1.18 -22.46
C ALA A 76 8.05 -2.48 -23.02
N ARG A 77 8.02 -3.50 -22.16
CA ARG A 77 7.39 -4.77 -22.47
C ARG A 77 6.11 -4.89 -21.66
N VAL A 78 5.02 -5.15 -22.35
CA VAL A 78 3.71 -5.42 -21.75
C VAL A 78 3.33 -6.85 -22.06
N ILE A 79 3.00 -7.61 -21.02
CA ILE A 79 2.62 -9.01 -21.11
C ILE A 79 1.22 -9.17 -20.52
N ALA A 80 0.32 -9.79 -21.28
CA ALA A 80 -0.99 -10.21 -20.80
C ALA A 80 -0.94 -11.70 -20.41
N LEU A 81 -1.36 -12.00 -19.18
CA LEU A 81 -1.44 -13.36 -18.65
C LEU A 81 -2.89 -13.83 -18.56
N CYS A 82 -3.16 -14.98 -19.17
CA CYS A 82 -4.38 -15.77 -18.98
C CYS A 82 -4.11 -16.96 -18.05
N GLU A 83 -5.16 -17.67 -17.65
CA GLU A 83 -5.07 -18.88 -16.80
C GLU A 83 -4.11 -19.94 -17.35
N ASP A 84 -4.04 -20.07 -18.66
CA ASP A 84 -3.20 -21.06 -19.36
C ASP A 84 -1.78 -20.55 -19.69
N GLY A 85 -1.41 -19.32 -19.28
CA GLY A 85 -0.08 -18.74 -19.48
C GLY A 85 -0.07 -17.38 -20.21
N VAL A 86 1.07 -17.06 -20.83
CA VAL A 86 1.25 -15.80 -21.59
C VAL A 86 0.53 -15.93 -22.92
N VAL A 87 -0.43 -15.03 -23.18
CA VAL A 87 -1.17 -15.03 -24.46
C VAL A 87 -0.71 -13.90 -25.37
N TYR A 88 -0.28 -12.78 -24.79
CA TYR A 88 0.15 -11.62 -25.57
C TYR A 88 1.39 -10.96 -24.95
N SER A 89 2.31 -10.54 -25.80
CA SER A 89 3.51 -9.79 -25.42
C SER A 89 3.82 -8.79 -26.51
N SER A 90 3.99 -7.52 -26.14
CA SER A 90 4.55 -6.51 -27.04
C SER A 90 5.73 -5.82 -26.39
N GLU A 91 6.70 -5.44 -27.22
CA GLU A 91 7.83 -4.62 -26.84
C GLU A 91 7.78 -3.35 -27.70
N LEU A 92 7.57 -2.21 -27.06
CA LEU A 92 7.37 -0.93 -27.72
C LEU A 92 8.49 0.03 -27.32
N ALA A 93 9.00 0.77 -28.31
CA ALA A 93 10.01 1.79 -28.07
C ALA A 93 9.40 3.01 -27.37
N ILE A 94 9.97 3.43 -26.25
CA ILE A 94 9.41 4.51 -25.42
C ILE A 94 9.54 5.85 -26.15
N SER A 95 10.74 6.15 -26.64
CA SER A 95 11.01 7.31 -27.48
C SER A 95 10.67 7.00 -28.93
N GLY A 96 9.85 7.84 -29.55
CA GLY A 96 9.47 7.71 -30.97
C GLY A 96 8.08 7.10 -31.13
N GLU A 97 7.92 5.79 -30.86
CA GLU A 97 6.65 5.11 -31.15
C GLU A 97 5.55 5.51 -30.17
N ILE A 98 5.80 5.37 -28.87
CA ILE A 98 4.78 5.64 -27.85
C ILE A 98 4.48 7.13 -27.75
N ASP A 99 5.49 7.98 -27.86
CA ASP A 99 5.31 9.43 -27.84
C ASP A 99 4.53 9.93 -29.07
N ALA A 100 4.63 9.25 -30.22
CA ALA A 100 3.84 9.58 -31.42
C ALA A 100 2.37 9.18 -31.27
N ARG A 101 2.09 8.02 -30.65
CA ARG A 101 0.71 7.56 -30.40
C ARG A 101 0.04 8.32 -29.25
N HIS A 102 0.79 8.53 -28.18
CA HIS A 102 0.33 9.08 -26.91
C HIS A 102 1.30 10.14 -26.41
N SER A 103 1.14 11.38 -26.87
CA SER A 103 1.99 12.51 -26.47
C SER A 103 2.08 12.64 -24.93
N ARG A 104 3.30 12.81 -24.41
CA ARG A 104 3.53 13.04 -22.97
C ARG A 104 2.81 14.27 -22.48
N VAL A 105 2.80 15.33 -23.28
CA VAL A 105 2.20 16.62 -22.92
C VAL A 105 0.71 16.43 -22.65
N GLU A 106 0.02 15.81 -23.59
CA GLU A 106 -1.42 15.54 -23.49
C GLU A 106 -1.72 14.58 -22.34
N TRP A 107 -0.93 13.51 -22.20
CA TRP A 107 -1.10 12.53 -21.13
C TRP A 107 -0.97 13.14 -19.74
N LEU A 108 0.10 13.91 -19.50
CA LEU A 108 0.32 14.60 -18.24
C LEU A 108 -0.77 15.63 -17.99
N GLN A 109 -1.21 16.36 -19.02
CA GLN A 109 -2.32 17.30 -18.90
C GLN A 109 -3.60 16.60 -18.42
N MET A 110 -3.95 15.45 -19.02
CA MET A 110 -5.14 14.68 -18.65
C MET A 110 -5.08 14.15 -17.20
N LEU A 111 -3.90 13.72 -16.74
CA LEU A 111 -3.68 13.27 -15.36
C LEU A 111 -3.85 14.43 -14.37
N LEU A 112 -3.21 15.57 -14.64
CA LEU A 112 -3.28 16.76 -13.78
C LEU A 112 -4.71 17.30 -13.67
N GLN A 113 -5.46 17.35 -14.78
CA GLN A 113 -6.87 17.76 -14.78
C GLN A 113 -7.76 16.87 -13.91
N ARG A 114 -7.36 15.61 -13.68
CA ARG A 114 -8.06 14.66 -12.82
C ARG A 114 -7.55 14.68 -11.37
N GLY A 115 -6.72 15.65 -11.02
CA GLY A 115 -6.18 15.82 -9.68
C GLY A 115 -5.09 14.81 -9.31
N ILE A 116 -4.52 14.09 -10.28
CA ILE A 116 -3.36 13.23 -10.01
C ILE A 116 -2.17 14.12 -9.65
N THR A 117 -1.60 13.85 -8.48
CA THR A 117 -0.35 14.47 -8.05
C THR A 117 0.81 13.56 -8.41
N ILE A 118 1.85 14.14 -9.01
CA ILE A 118 3.12 13.47 -9.32
C ILE A 118 4.17 14.07 -8.39
N GLU A 119 4.54 13.33 -7.35
CA GLU A 119 5.37 13.85 -6.25
C GLU A 119 6.85 13.55 -6.44
N ASN A 120 7.20 12.58 -7.29
CA ASN A 120 8.58 12.17 -7.48
C ASN A 120 8.76 11.51 -8.86
N PHE A 121 10.02 11.21 -9.19
CA PHE A 121 10.37 10.55 -10.46
C PHE A 121 9.70 9.18 -10.63
N ASN A 122 9.51 8.42 -9.54
CA ASN A 122 8.89 7.11 -9.63
C ASN A 122 7.40 7.21 -9.98
N ASP A 123 6.66 8.16 -9.40
CA ASP A 123 5.28 8.45 -9.81
C ASP A 123 5.21 8.84 -11.28
N TYR A 124 6.06 9.79 -11.68
CA TYR A 124 6.15 10.26 -13.06
C TYR A 124 6.34 9.10 -14.03
N ARG A 125 7.32 8.22 -13.74
CA ARG A 125 7.59 7.02 -14.50
C ARG A 125 6.39 6.09 -14.55
N VAL A 126 5.80 5.76 -13.39
CA VAL A 126 4.67 4.82 -13.29
C VAL A 126 3.47 5.32 -14.09
N TYR A 127 3.20 6.62 -14.07
CA TYR A 127 2.09 7.19 -14.83
C TYR A 127 2.38 7.28 -16.33
N LEU A 128 3.60 7.67 -16.73
CA LEU A 128 3.97 7.68 -18.15
C LEU A 128 4.00 6.27 -18.75
N SER A 129 4.37 5.26 -17.96
CA SER A 129 4.45 3.89 -18.45
C SER A 129 3.09 3.33 -18.86
N LYS A 130 2.00 3.82 -18.27
CA LYS A 130 0.64 3.40 -18.64
C LYS A 130 0.25 3.70 -20.09
N ARG A 131 0.94 4.62 -20.75
CA ARG A 131 0.82 4.80 -22.21
C ARG A 131 1.22 3.56 -23.00
N HIS A 132 2.19 2.79 -22.51
CA HIS A 132 2.60 1.52 -23.12
C HIS A 132 1.49 0.49 -23.02
N THR A 133 0.85 0.40 -21.85
CA THR A 133 -0.29 -0.51 -21.67
C THR A 133 -1.44 -0.09 -22.58
N LEU A 134 -1.70 1.21 -22.74
CA LEU A 134 -2.73 1.68 -23.66
C LEU A 134 -2.41 1.34 -25.12
N ALA A 135 -1.20 1.65 -25.60
CA ALA A 135 -0.76 1.30 -26.95
C ALA A 135 -0.82 -0.21 -27.20
N PHE A 136 -0.42 -1.00 -26.21
CA PHE A 136 -0.53 -2.45 -26.25
C PHE A 136 -1.99 -2.91 -26.40
N LEU A 137 -2.94 -2.29 -25.70
CA LEU A 137 -4.37 -2.63 -25.84
C LEU A 137 -4.91 -2.21 -27.21
N GLU A 138 -4.43 -1.10 -27.78
CA GLU A 138 -4.78 -0.66 -29.14
C GLU A 138 -4.32 -1.65 -30.20
N ASP A 139 -3.11 -2.20 -30.04
CA ASP A 139 -2.56 -3.22 -30.95
C ASP A 139 -3.26 -4.58 -30.83
N ASN A 140 -4.03 -4.80 -29.76
CA ASN A 140 -4.65 -6.08 -29.44
C ASN A 140 -6.15 -5.90 -29.16
N PRO A 141 -6.99 -5.63 -30.18
CA PRO A 141 -8.41 -5.31 -30.01
C PRO A 141 -9.20 -6.44 -29.34
N ASP A 142 -8.77 -7.69 -29.46
CA ASP A 142 -9.42 -8.81 -28.77
C ASP A 142 -9.29 -8.71 -27.24
N LEU A 143 -8.20 -8.08 -26.75
CA LEU A 143 -8.04 -7.74 -25.33
C LEU A 143 -8.97 -6.62 -24.88
N GLN A 144 -9.41 -5.76 -25.81
CA GLN A 144 -10.44 -4.76 -25.50
C GLN A 144 -11.82 -5.43 -25.40
N LYS A 145 -12.13 -6.35 -26.31
CA LYS A 145 -13.42 -7.08 -26.38
C LYS A 145 -13.72 -7.93 -25.16
N ILE A 146 -12.70 -8.47 -24.50
CA ILE A 146 -12.86 -9.19 -23.23
C ILE A 146 -13.18 -8.25 -22.04
N GLY A 147 -13.41 -6.96 -22.29
CA GLY A 147 -13.82 -6.00 -21.27
C GLY A 147 -12.70 -5.69 -20.28
N PHE A 148 -11.45 -5.64 -20.76
CA PHE A 148 -10.29 -5.43 -19.90
C PHE A 148 -10.45 -4.15 -19.06
N LEU A 149 -10.18 -4.27 -17.75
CA LEU A 149 -10.44 -3.25 -16.71
C LEU A 149 -11.90 -2.82 -16.54
N GLY A 150 -12.87 -3.54 -17.12
CA GLY A 150 -14.28 -3.14 -17.13
C GLY A 150 -14.49 -1.80 -17.85
N MET A 151 -13.65 -1.50 -18.84
CA MET A 151 -13.82 -0.33 -19.69
C MET A 151 -14.90 -0.59 -20.74
N PRO A 152 -15.65 0.44 -21.15
CA PRO A 152 -16.63 0.30 -22.21
C PRO A 152 -15.93 -0.06 -23.53
N LEU A 153 -16.53 -1.00 -24.27
CA LEU A 153 -16.21 -1.22 -25.67
C LEU A 153 -16.63 0.02 -26.46
N THR A 154 -15.68 0.66 -27.13
CA THR A 154 -15.94 1.82 -27.96
C THR A 154 -14.97 1.84 -29.12
N ASP A 155 -15.48 2.19 -30.31
CA ASP A 155 -14.65 2.42 -31.50
C ASP A 155 -14.04 3.83 -31.49
N ASP A 156 -14.47 4.70 -30.57
CA ASP A 156 -13.88 6.03 -30.37
C ASP A 156 -12.62 5.92 -29.50
N GLN A 157 -11.46 5.95 -30.15
CA GLN A 157 -10.16 5.87 -29.51
C GLN A 157 -9.92 6.99 -28.48
N ALA A 158 -10.44 8.20 -28.73
CA ALA A 158 -10.30 9.31 -27.78
C ALA A 158 -11.13 9.06 -26.52
N ALA A 159 -12.37 8.57 -26.68
CA ALA A 159 -13.21 8.16 -25.57
C ALA A 159 -12.58 6.99 -24.79
N TYR A 160 -11.99 6.01 -25.49
CA TYR A 160 -11.30 4.89 -24.86
C TYR A 160 -10.12 5.35 -24.01
N LYS A 161 -9.26 6.24 -24.52
CA LYS A 161 -8.14 6.84 -23.79
C LYS A 161 -8.60 7.57 -22.53
N VAL A 162 -9.68 8.35 -22.62
CA VAL A 162 -10.28 9.04 -21.46
C VAL A 162 -10.75 8.02 -20.42
N ALA A 163 -11.52 7.00 -20.83
CA ALA A 163 -12.01 5.96 -19.93
C ALA A 163 -10.87 5.19 -19.25
N TYR A 164 -9.78 4.92 -19.98
CA TYR A 164 -8.59 4.28 -19.45
C TYR A 164 -7.94 5.11 -18.34
N ILE A 165 -7.73 6.41 -18.56
CA ILE A 165 -7.18 7.29 -17.54
C ILE A 165 -8.12 7.40 -16.34
N ASP A 166 -9.42 7.56 -16.55
CA ASP A 166 -10.41 7.61 -15.46
C ASP A 166 -10.35 6.35 -14.59
N LYS A 167 -10.17 5.19 -15.21
CA LYS A 167 -10.00 3.93 -14.48
C LYS A 167 -8.71 3.89 -13.65
N LEU A 168 -7.60 4.40 -14.20
CA LEU A 168 -6.34 4.52 -13.46
C LEU A 168 -6.50 5.42 -12.22
N VAL A 169 -7.19 6.55 -12.40
CA VAL A 169 -7.48 7.50 -11.31
C VAL A 169 -8.38 6.84 -10.25
N ALA A 170 -9.45 6.17 -10.66
CA ALA A 170 -10.34 5.47 -9.74
C ALA A 170 -9.60 4.42 -8.89
N LYS A 171 -8.75 3.61 -9.53
CA LYS A 171 -7.92 2.60 -8.84
C LYS A 171 -6.94 3.24 -7.85
N GLN A 172 -6.39 4.40 -8.18
CA GLN A 172 -5.52 5.13 -7.26
C GLN A 172 -6.31 5.67 -6.06
N ILE A 173 -7.50 6.23 -6.29
CA ILE A 173 -8.39 6.71 -5.22
C ILE A 173 -8.77 5.57 -4.27
N GLU A 174 -9.12 4.39 -4.78
CA GLU A 174 -9.42 3.22 -3.96
C GLU A 174 -8.24 2.78 -3.08
N ARG A 175 -7.02 2.75 -3.65
CA ARG A 175 -5.79 2.45 -2.90
C ARG A 175 -5.55 3.45 -1.78
N LEU A 176 -5.73 4.74 -2.07
CA LEU A 176 -5.60 5.81 -1.07
C LEU A 176 -6.65 5.69 0.03
N LYS A 177 -7.92 5.44 -0.32
CA LYS A 177 -8.99 5.18 0.65
C LYS A 177 -8.63 4.03 1.61
N LYS A 178 -8.11 2.92 1.07
CA LYS A 178 -7.67 1.78 1.89
C LYS A 178 -6.52 2.17 2.84
N LYS A 179 -5.49 2.88 2.34
CA LYS A 179 -4.38 3.37 3.16
C LYS A 179 -4.84 4.31 4.28
N VAL A 180 -5.78 5.21 3.98
CA VAL A 180 -6.36 6.12 4.99
C VAL A 180 -7.08 5.34 6.07
N GLU A 181 -7.89 4.34 5.70
CA GLU A 181 -8.61 3.51 6.67
C GLU A 181 -7.66 2.69 7.56
N ASP A 182 -6.60 2.11 6.98
CA ASP A 182 -5.58 1.39 7.75
C ASP A 182 -4.82 2.31 8.72
N THR A 183 -4.54 3.55 8.28
CA THR A 183 -3.89 4.57 9.11
C THR A 183 -4.80 5.00 10.25
N LYS A 184 -6.09 5.21 9.99
CA LYS A 184 -7.10 5.53 11.01
C LYS A 184 -7.19 4.43 12.08
N LYS A 185 -7.15 3.15 11.68
CA LYS A 185 -7.10 2.02 12.60
C LYS A 185 -5.83 2.04 13.46
N ARG A 186 -4.67 2.35 12.87
CA ARG A 186 -3.40 2.47 13.61
C ARG A 186 -3.45 3.60 14.63
N ILE A 187 -3.93 4.79 14.25
CA ILE A 187 -4.14 5.93 15.15
C ILE A 187 -5.06 5.54 16.31
N GLY A 188 -6.17 4.85 16.04
CA GLY A 188 -7.07 4.36 17.08
C GLY A 188 -6.40 3.41 18.09
N ARG A 189 -5.52 2.52 17.63
CA ARG A 189 -4.73 1.64 18.52
C ARG A 189 -3.73 2.42 19.37
N VAL A 190 -3.02 3.37 18.76
CA VAL A 190 -2.06 4.23 19.47
C VAL A 190 -2.78 5.05 20.54
N LYS A 191 -3.93 5.66 20.21
CA LYS A 191 -4.76 6.40 21.17
C LYS A 191 -5.13 5.55 22.39
N LYS A 192 -5.61 4.31 22.17
CA LYS A 192 -5.91 3.39 23.28
C LYS A 192 -4.69 3.05 24.15
N LYS A 193 -3.51 2.91 23.54
CA LYS A 193 -2.25 2.68 24.29
C LYS A 193 -1.87 3.90 25.12
N VAL A 194 -2.02 5.11 24.57
CA VAL A 194 -1.77 6.38 25.28
C VAL A 194 -2.70 6.52 26.48
N GLU A 195 -4.01 6.24 26.34
CA GLU A 195 -4.94 6.30 27.47
C GLU A 195 -4.58 5.30 28.58
N ARG A 196 -4.27 4.03 28.23
CA ARG A 196 -3.82 3.03 29.21
C ARG A 196 -2.53 3.45 29.93
N ALA A 197 -1.57 4.01 29.19
CA ALA A 197 -0.33 4.51 29.78
C ALA A 197 -0.58 5.68 30.74
N LYS A 198 -1.55 6.56 30.39
CA LYS A 198 -1.97 7.67 31.26
C LYS A 198 -2.63 7.17 32.54
N GLU A 199 -3.54 6.21 32.45
CA GLU A 199 -4.17 5.55 33.61
C GLU A 199 -3.12 4.87 34.51
N GLN A 200 -2.18 4.15 33.92
CA GLN A 200 -1.10 3.48 34.66
C GLN A 200 -0.17 4.50 35.33
N SER A 201 0.18 5.59 34.66
CA SER A 201 0.99 6.67 35.24
C SER A 201 0.29 7.34 36.41
N HIS A 202 -1.02 7.59 36.31
CA HIS A 202 -1.80 8.14 37.42
C HIS A 202 -1.85 7.19 38.61
N SER A 203 -2.04 5.89 38.37
CA SER A 203 -1.99 4.87 39.42
C SER A 203 -0.62 4.80 40.10
N GLN A 204 0.47 4.86 39.33
CA GLN A 204 1.83 4.86 39.87
C GLN A 204 2.14 6.13 40.68
N GLN A 205 1.71 7.30 40.21
CA GLN A 205 1.83 8.55 40.98
C GLN A 205 1.10 8.46 42.31
N PHE A 206 -0.11 7.90 42.31
CA PHE A 206 -0.91 7.72 43.53
C PHE A 206 -0.21 6.80 44.55
N GLU A 207 0.34 5.67 44.09
CA GLU A 207 1.10 4.75 44.95
C GLU A 207 2.37 5.41 45.52
N TYR A 208 3.09 6.20 44.72
CA TYR A 208 4.27 6.93 45.20
C TYR A 208 3.93 7.95 46.30
N VAL A 209 2.82 8.68 46.15
CA VAL A 209 2.34 9.62 47.17
C VAL A 209 1.99 8.89 48.47
N LYS A 210 1.36 7.72 48.39
CA LYS A 210 1.03 6.90 49.56
C LYS A 210 2.30 6.42 50.30
N GLN A 211 3.31 5.95 49.57
CA GLN A 211 4.60 5.54 50.14
C GLN A 211 5.32 6.70 50.83
N LEU A 212 5.29 7.89 50.22
CA LEU A 212 5.84 9.11 50.84
C LEU A 212 5.12 9.48 52.14
N GLU A 213 3.80 9.32 52.18
CA GLU A 213 3.01 9.59 53.39
C GLU A 213 3.34 8.60 54.52
N GLU A 214 3.51 7.33 54.19
CA GLU A 214 3.94 6.29 55.14
C GLU A 214 5.36 6.56 55.65
N ALA A 215 6.30 6.89 54.76
CA ALA A 215 7.66 7.26 55.13
C ALA A 215 7.68 8.49 56.04
N ARG A 216 6.86 9.51 55.75
CA ARG A 216 6.73 10.70 56.60
C ARG A 216 6.17 10.38 57.98
N LYS A 217 5.19 9.47 58.10
CA LYS A 217 4.67 8.99 59.39
C LYS A 217 5.74 8.24 60.18
N GLN A 218 6.55 7.40 59.53
CA GLN A 218 7.65 6.70 60.18
C GLN A 218 8.72 7.66 60.71
N LEU A 219 9.07 8.68 59.92
CA LEU A 219 10.06 9.69 60.29
C LEU A 219 9.60 10.49 61.51
N LYS A 220 8.31 10.86 61.56
CA LYS A 220 7.71 11.52 62.73
C LYS A 220 7.77 10.65 64.00
N ARG A 221 7.46 9.35 63.90
CA ARG A 221 7.56 8.41 65.03
C ARG A 221 9.01 8.26 65.52
N ALA A 222 9.97 8.21 64.61
CA ALA A 222 11.39 8.13 64.95
C ALA A 222 11.85 9.41 65.68
N GLN A 223 11.41 10.59 65.23
CA GLN A 223 11.65 11.86 65.92
C GLN A 223 11.03 11.88 67.32
N GLU A 224 9.76 11.53 67.46
CA GLU A 224 9.09 11.44 68.78
C GLU A 224 9.80 10.45 69.72
N THR A 225 10.35 9.36 69.17
CA THR A 225 11.14 8.38 69.94
C THR A 225 12.49 8.95 70.35
N LEU A 226 13.18 9.68 69.46
CA LEU A 226 14.45 10.34 69.77
C LEU A 226 14.28 11.42 70.84
N GLU A 227 13.20 12.20 70.78
CA GLU A 227 12.85 13.19 71.81
C GLU A 227 12.58 12.54 73.18
N ARG A 228 11.98 11.34 73.22
CA ARG A 228 11.83 10.57 74.47
C ARG A 228 13.17 10.13 75.05
N PHE A 229 14.15 9.79 74.22
CA PHE A 229 15.50 9.44 74.67
C PHE A 229 16.32 10.67 75.11
N GLN A 230 16.03 11.84 74.56
CA GLN A 230 16.68 13.11 74.95
C GLN A 230 16.06 13.75 76.20
N LYS A 231 14.84 13.36 76.60
CA LYS A 231 14.32 13.72 77.93
C LYS A 231 15.15 13.00 79.00
N PRO A 232 15.74 13.72 79.97
CA PRO A 232 16.56 13.10 81.00
C PRO A 232 15.74 12.09 81.77
N THR A 233 16.20 10.84 81.81
CA THR A 233 15.69 9.86 82.75
C THR A 233 16.14 10.31 84.13
N SER A 234 15.21 10.76 84.98
CA SER A 234 15.49 11.00 86.40
C SER A 234 16.16 9.76 87.01
N PRO A 235 17.30 9.89 87.71
CA PRO A 235 17.93 8.76 88.38
C PRO A 235 17.23 8.53 89.73
N SER A 236 16.66 7.33 89.91
CA SER A 236 16.17 6.69 91.16
C SER A 236 14.84 6.01 90.85
N GLN A 237 14.72 4.69 90.77
CA GLN A 237 14.96 3.72 91.85
C GLN A 237 15.51 2.40 91.28
N GLN A 238 16.54 1.86 91.93
CA GLN A 238 17.01 0.49 91.70
C GLN A 238 15.90 -0.53 92.03
N PRO A 239 15.60 -1.51 91.15
CA PRO A 239 14.93 -2.72 91.58
C PRO A 239 15.95 -3.59 92.32
N ASN A 240 15.68 -3.79 93.59
CA ASN A 240 16.41 -4.64 94.51
C ASN A 240 16.74 -6.01 93.89
N ARG A 241 18.03 -6.25 93.62
CA ARG A 241 18.56 -7.55 93.19
C ARG A 241 18.59 -8.50 94.39
N ASN A 242 17.44 -9.07 94.75
CA ASN A 242 17.42 -10.25 95.61
C ASN A 242 17.84 -11.47 94.79
N MET A 243 19.09 -11.87 95.00
CA MET A 243 19.67 -13.13 94.55
C MET A 243 18.80 -14.31 95.01
N ARG A 244 18.08 -14.96 94.08
CA ARG A 244 17.70 -16.37 94.26
C ARG A 244 18.72 -17.23 93.54
N LYS A 245 19.65 -17.79 94.31
CA LYS A 245 20.50 -18.93 93.92
C LYS A 245 19.59 -20.03 93.37
N ARG A 246 19.70 -20.35 92.07
CA ARG A 246 19.19 -21.62 91.53
C ARG A 246 20.34 -22.61 91.58
N SER A 247 20.11 -23.67 92.35
CA SER A 247 20.99 -24.83 92.55
C SER A 247 21.34 -25.50 91.21
N PRO A 248 22.58 -25.99 91.00
CA PRO A 248 23.01 -26.60 89.75
C PRO A 248 22.96 -28.13 89.84
N TYR A 249 21.81 -28.76 90.10
CA TYR A 249 21.67 -30.21 89.90
C TYR A 249 20.23 -30.61 89.58
N PRO A 250 20.01 -31.55 88.63
CA PRO A 250 18.72 -32.20 88.42
C PRO A 250 18.65 -33.53 89.19
N PRO A 251 17.48 -33.93 89.70
CA PRO A 251 17.14 -35.33 89.90
C PRO A 251 15.85 -35.66 89.12
N LEU A 252 15.94 -36.55 88.11
CA LEU A 252 15.62 -37.99 88.15
C LEU A 252 14.13 -38.26 88.25
#